data_AF-A0A0W0G8Q8-F1
#
_entry.id   AF-A0A0W0G8Q8-F1
#
_cell.length_a   1.000
_cell.length_b   1.000
_cell.length_c   1.000
_cell.angle_alpha   90.00
_cell.angle_beta   90.00
_cell.angle_gamma   90.00
#
_symmetry.space_group_name_H-M   'P 1'
#
loop_
_entity.id
_entity.type
_entity.pdbx_description
1 polymer ?
#
loop_
_entity_poly.entity_id
_entity_poly.type
_entity_poly.pdbx_seq_one_letter_code
_entity_poly.pdbx_strand_id
1 'polypeptide(L)'
;LLSKFKPGAWIVNTARGAICDKDAIARALASGQISGYAGDVWDVQPAPKDHIWRTMKNALGGGNGMVPHYSGTTLDAQARYAAGTKTILENYLDGKPQEPQNVIVGLGKYETKAYGQR
;
A
#
# COMPACT_ATOMS: atom_id res chain seq x y z
N LEU A 1 16.04 1.94 -9.41
CA LEU A 1 15.55 2.98 -8.45
C LEU A 1 16.28 2.93 -7.11
N LEU A 2 16.28 1.79 -6.40
CA LEU A 2 16.87 1.67 -5.06
C LEU A 2 18.35 2.09 -4.96
N SER A 3 19.19 1.81 -5.96
CA SER A 3 20.60 2.24 -5.97
C SER A 3 20.82 3.76 -6.03
N LYS A 4 19.76 4.54 -6.28
CA LYS A 4 19.80 6.01 -6.27
C LYS A 4 19.48 6.61 -4.90
N PHE A 5 19.08 5.78 -3.94
CA PHE A 5 18.85 6.23 -2.57
C PHE A 5 20.19 6.50 -1.88
N LYS A 6 20.16 7.37 -0.88
CA LYS A 6 21.29 7.53 0.04
C LYS A 6 21.62 6.16 0.66
N PRO A 7 22.89 5.73 0.74
CA PRO A 7 23.27 4.53 1.47
C PRO A 7 22.73 4.58 2.90
N GLY A 8 22.14 3.47 3.35
CA GLY A 8 21.53 3.38 4.67
C GLY A 8 20.20 4.12 4.84
N ALA A 9 19.54 4.56 3.75
CA ALA A 9 18.22 5.17 3.82
C ALA A 9 17.15 4.22 4.41
N TRP A 10 16.03 4.78 4.87
CA TRP A 10 14.84 4.03 5.24
C TRP A 10 13.74 4.22 4.19
N ILE A 11 13.06 3.14 3.86
CA ILE A 11 11.91 3.16 2.95
C ILE A 11 10.66 2.73 3.73
N VAL A 12 9.59 3.51 3.62
CA VAL A 12 8.29 3.19 4.19
C VAL A 12 7.27 3.10 3.05
N ASN A 13 6.52 2.00 2.99
CA ASN A 13 5.46 1.80 2.00
C ASN A 13 4.16 1.39 2.68
N THR A 14 3.21 2.31 2.74
CA THR A 14 1.81 2.06 3.14
C THR A 14 0.85 2.28 1.96
N ALA A 15 1.39 2.31 0.73
CA ALA A 15 0.62 2.52 -0.49
C ALA A 15 0.10 1.18 -1.03
N ARG A 16 0.92 0.41 -1.77
CA ARG A 16 0.61 -0.93 -2.28
C ARG A 16 1.87 -1.77 -2.37
N GLY A 17 1.78 -3.07 -2.09
CA GLY A 17 2.93 -3.98 -2.11
C GLY A 17 3.60 -4.03 -3.49
N ALA A 18 2.80 -4.13 -4.55
CA ALA A 18 3.23 -4.24 -5.94
C ALA A 18 4.04 -3.02 -6.47
N ILE A 19 4.06 -1.90 -5.76
CA ILE A 19 4.89 -0.74 -6.12
C ILE A 19 6.39 -1.07 -5.94
N CYS A 20 6.72 -1.99 -5.03
CA CYS A 20 8.08 -2.40 -4.77
C CYS A 20 8.32 -3.83 -5.28
N ASP A 21 9.43 -4.03 -5.97
CA ASP A 21 9.94 -5.38 -6.24
C ASP A 21 10.40 -6.02 -4.92
N LYS A 22 9.76 -7.12 -4.56
CA LYS A 22 9.94 -7.83 -3.30
C LYS A 22 11.41 -8.22 -3.06
N ASP A 23 12.04 -8.83 -4.06
CA ASP A 23 13.38 -9.38 -3.91
C ASP A 23 14.45 -8.28 -3.99
N ALA A 24 14.19 -7.20 -4.74
CA ALA A 24 15.07 -6.04 -4.78
C ALA A 24 15.12 -5.30 -3.44
N ILE A 25 13.98 -5.15 -2.74
CA ILE A 25 13.94 -4.60 -1.38
C ILE A 25 14.76 -5.48 -0.42
N ALA A 26 14.54 -6.80 -0.45
CA ALA A 26 15.25 -7.72 0.44
C ALA A 26 16.77 -7.69 0.19
N ARG A 27 17.21 -7.68 -1.07
CA ARG A 27 18.63 -7.53 -1.44
C ARG A 27 19.21 -6.18 -1.00
N ALA A 28 18.49 -5.09 -1.21
CA ALA A 28 18.95 -3.76 -0.82
C ALA A 28 19.07 -3.61 0.70
N LEU A 29 18.18 -4.25 1.46
CA LEU A 29 18.25 -4.29 2.92
C LEU A 29 19.44 -5.14 3.39
N ALA A 30 19.61 -6.33 2.82
CA ALA A 30 20.71 -7.24 3.15
C ALA A 30 22.08 -6.62 2.84
N SER A 31 22.20 -5.87 1.73
CA SER A 31 23.45 -5.21 1.34
C SER A 31 23.75 -3.92 2.11
N GLY A 32 22.80 -3.40 2.89
CA GLY A 32 22.92 -2.09 3.55
C GLY A 32 22.71 -0.88 2.63
N GLN A 33 22.32 -1.09 1.37
CA GLN A 33 21.87 0.02 0.50
C GLN A 33 20.71 0.78 1.15
N ILE A 34 19.82 0.06 1.84
CA ILE A 34 18.85 0.64 2.78
C ILE A 34 19.08 0.06 4.17
N SER A 35 18.88 0.87 5.20
CA SER A 35 18.95 0.43 6.61
C SER A 35 17.64 -0.19 7.08
N GLY A 36 16.52 0.15 6.43
CA GLY A 36 15.25 -0.45 6.79
C GLY A 36 14.13 -0.29 5.77
N TYR A 37 13.17 -1.22 5.87
CA TYR A 37 11.92 -1.24 5.15
C TYR A 37 10.77 -1.47 6.12
N ALA A 38 9.71 -0.66 6.03
CA ALA A 38 8.53 -0.77 6.88
C ALA A 38 7.26 -0.48 6.09
N GLY A 39 6.13 -0.97 6.57
CA GLY A 39 4.87 -0.87 5.86
C GLY A 39 3.87 -1.93 6.25
N ASP A 40 2.64 -1.77 5.78
CA ASP A 40 1.56 -2.70 6.05
C ASP A 40 1.04 -3.39 4.78
N VAL A 41 1.52 -3.00 3.60
CA VAL A 41 1.03 -3.51 2.31
C VAL A 41 1.88 -4.64 1.77
N TRP A 42 1.21 -5.63 1.18
CA TRP A 42 1.81 -6.84 0.62
C TRP A 42 1.25 -7.09 -0.77
N ASP A 43 1.96 -7.89 -1.58
CA ASP A 43 1.49 -8.39 -2.86
C ASP A 43 1.96 -9.85 -3.05
N VAL A 44 1.08 -10.84 -3.14
CA VAL A 44 -0.40 -10.81 -3.03
C VAL A 44 -0.91 -10.71 -1.59
N GLN A 45 -2.21 -10.47 -1.39
CA GLN A 45 -2.87 -10.52 -0.06
C GLN A 45 -3.95 -11.62 -0.01
N PRO A 46 -3.94 -12.52 0.99
CA PRO A 46 -3.04 -12.57 2.15
C PRO A 46 -1.59 -12.87 1.77
N ALA A 47 -0.63 -12.24 2.47
CA ALA A 47 0.79 -12.45 2.22
C ALA A 47 1.16 -13.93 2.47
N PRO A 48 1.79 -14.64 1.51
CA PRO A 48 2.26 -16.00 1.70
C PRO A 48 3.11 -16.16 2.97
N LYS A 49 3.07 -17.32 3.62
CA LYS A 49 3.79 -17.57 4.88
C LYS A 49 5.30 -17.44 4.73
N ASP A 50 5.82 -17.75 3.56
CA ASP A 50 7.22 -17.71 3.14
C ASP A 50 7.62 -16.40 2.44
N HIS A 51 6.74 -15.39 2.44
CA HIS A 51 7.04 -14.10 1.83
C HIS A 51 8.27 -13.45 2.50
N ILE A 52 9.33 -13.19 1.71
CA ILE A 52 10.64 -12.75 2.22
C ILE A 52 10.60 -11.50 3.12
N TRP A 53 9.66 -10.57 2.89
CA TRP A 53 9.50 -9.40 3.76
C TRP A 53 9.08 -9.73 5.19
N ARG A 54 8.60 -10.95 5.48
CA ARG A 54 8.30 -11.38 6.85
C ARG A 54 9.55 -11.51 7.72
N THR A 55 10.69 -11.84 7.11
CA THR A 55 11.89 -12.25 7.85
C THR A 55 13.17 -11.53 7.43
N MET A 56 13.19 -10.83 6.29
CA MET A 56 14.38 -10.09 5.85
C MET A 56 14.88 -9.13 6.94
N LYS A 57 16.20 -8.99 7.06
CA LYS A 57 16.87 -8.08 7.97
C LYS A 57 18.08 -7.43 7.28
N ASN A 58 18.55 -6.33 7.84
CA ASN A 58 19.85 -5.77 7.49
C ASN A 58 21.00 -6.56 8.19
N ALA A 59 22.25 -6.20 7.91
CA ALA A 59 23.44 -6.85 8.49
C ALA A 59 23.53 -6.80 10.03
N LEU A 60 22.75 -5.91 10.68
CA LEU A 60 22.67 -5.80 12.14
C LEU A 60 21.53 -6.63 12.74
N GLY A 61 20.81 -7.42 11.93
CA GLY A 61 19.65 -8.19 12.37
C GLY A 61 18.37 -7.37 12.57
N GLY A 62 18.36 -6.09 12.16
CA GLY A 62 17.24 -5.16 12.30
C GLY A 62 16.62 -4.74 10.97
N GLY A 63 16.01 -3.54 10.94
CA GLY A 63 15.60 -2.89 9.69
C GLY A 63 14.32 -3.41 9.04
N ASN A 64 13.49 -4.18 9.74
CA ASN A 64 12.23 -4.68 9.22
C ASN A 64 11.08 -4.27 10.16
N GLY A 65 10.25 -3.36 9.67
CA GLY A 65 9.05 -2.84 10.35
C GLY A 65 7.76 -3.23 9.64
N MET A 66 7.71 -4.43 9.05
CA MET A 66 6.51 -4.91 8.37
C MET A 66 5.43 -5.35 9.34
N VAL A 67 4.19 -5.04 9.01
CA VAL A 67 2.98 -5.47 9.72
C VAL A 67 1.91 -5.96 8.72
N PRO A 68 0.88 -6.72 9.13
CA PRO A 68 -0.25 -7.03 8.26
C PRO A 68 -0.94 -5.76 7.73
N HIS A 69 -1.73 -5.85 6.67
CA HIS A 69 -2.43 -4.70 6.11
C HIS A 69 -3.56 -4.23 7.01
N TYR A 70 -3.25 -3.34 7.95
CA TYR A 70 -4.20 -2.90 8.96
C TYR A 70 -4.29 -1.38 9.17
N SER A 71 -3.37 -0.57 8.61
CA SER A 71 -3.35 0.88 8.90
C SER A 71 -4.62 1.59 8.45
N GLY A 72 -5.23 1.15 7.34
CA GLY A 72 -6.50 1.66 6.82
C GLY A 72 -7.75 1.09 7.48
N THR A 73 -7.63 0.12 8.40
CA THR A 73 -8.76 -0.55 9.08
C THR A 73 -8.64 -0.49 10.60
N THR A 74 -8.04 0.58 11.13
CA THR A 74 -8.19 0.95 12.54
C THR A 74 -9.66 1.18 12.86
N LEU A 75 -10.07 0.97 14.12
CA LEU A 75 -11.46 1.13 14.55
C LEU A 75 -12.06 2.48 14.12
N ASP A 76 -11.28 3.56 14.23
CA ASP A 76 -11.70 4.90 13.80
C ASP A 76 -11.92 4.99 12.28
N ALA A 77 -11.07 4.33 11.49
CA ALA A 77 -11.21 4.28 10.04
C ALA A 77 -12.42 3.45 9.61
N GLN A 78 -12.71 2.34 10.31
CA GLN A 78 -13.85 1.47 10.02
C GLN A 78 -15.18 2.21 10.07
N ALA A 79 -15.38 3.05 11.09
CA ALA A 79 -16.59 3.86 11.20
C ALA A 79 -16.79 4.76 9.96
N ARG A 80 -15.72 5.41 9.47
CA ARG A 80 -15.80 6.34 8.34
C ARG A 80 -16.03 5.64 7.01
N TYR A 81 -15.25 4.60 6.69
CA TYR A 81 -15.42 3.93 5.39
C TYR A 81 -16.70 3.10 5.34
N ALA A 82 -17.20 2.59 6.47
CA ALA A 82 -18.50 1.92 6.51
C ALA A 82 -19.65 2.89 6.18
N ALA A 83 -19.64 4.08 6.81
CA ALA A 83 -20.59 5.14 6.48
C ALA A 83 -20.49 5.57 5.01
N GLY A 84 -19.26 5.77 4.50
CA GLY A 84 -19.05 6.13 3.10
C GLY A 84 -19.53 5.06 2.12
N THR A 85 -19.31 3.78 2.43
CA THR A 85 -19.81 2.66 1.60
C THR A 85 -21.34 2.66 1.56
N LYS A 86 -21.99 2.90 2.71
CA LYS A 86 -23.45 3.05 2.77
C LYS A 86 -23.93 4.19 1.87
N THR A 87 -23.33 5.37 1.94
CA THR A 87 -23.70 6.52 1.08
C THR A 87 -23.56 6.19 -0.41
N ILE A 88 -22.48 5.49 -0.80
CA ILE A 88 -22.29 5.09 -2.21
C ILE A 88 -23.41 4.16 -2.67
N LEU A 89 -23.80 3.18 -1.85
CA LEU A 89 -24.89 2.25 -2.15
C LEU A 89 -26.24 2.96 -2.22
N GLU A 90 -26.54 3.85 -1.27
CA GLU A 90 -27.79 4.64 -1.27
C GLU A 90 -27.89 5.52 -2.53
N ASN A 91 -26.80 6.17 -2.94
CA ASN A 91 -26.78 6.96 -4.17
C ASN A 91 -27.08 6.09 -5.40
N TYR A 92 -26.49 4.89 -5.48
CA TYR A 92 -26.75 3.97 -6.58
C TYR A 92 -28.21 3.51 -6.61
N LEU A 93 -28.75 3.09 -5.46
CA LEU A 93 -30.10 2.55 -5.34
C LEU A 93 -31.18 3.62 -5.58
N ASP A 94 -30.94 4.86 -5.17
CA ASP A 94 -31.86 6.00 -5.37
C ASP A 94 -31.70 6.68 -6.75
N GLY A 95 -30.78 6.21 -7.60
CA GLY A 95 -30.49 6.85 -8.89
C GLY A 95 -29.86 8.25 -8.77
N LYS A 96 -29.19 8.54 -7.66
CA LYS A 96 -28.47 9.81 -7.43
C LYS A 96 -27.03 9.74 -7.99
N PRO A 97 -26.46 10.87 -8.43
CA PRO A 97 -25.05 10.91 -8.83
C PRO A 97 -24.14 10.57 -7.65
N GLN A 98 -22.98 9.99 -7.94
CA GLN A 98 -21.92 9.78 -6.95
C GLN A 98 -21.11 11.06 -6.74
N GLU A 99 -20.52 11.17 -5.55
CA GLU A 99 -19.51 12.19 -5.25
C GLU A 99 -18.29 12.01 -6.18
N PRO A 100 -17.87 13.03 -6.96
CA PRO A 100 -16.85 12.87 -8.00
C PRO A 100 -15.52 12.29 -7.49
N GLN A 101 -15.09 12.67 -6.29
CA GLN A 101 -13.85 12.16 -5.66
C GLN A 101 -13.89 10.66 -5.32
N ASN A 102 -15.08 10.06 -5.25
CA ASN A 102 -15.25 8.64 -4.96
C ASN A 102 -15.26 7.77 -6.23
N VAL A 103 -15.25 8.38 -7.43
CA VAL A 103 -15.29 7.66 -8.70
C VAL A 103 -13.88 7.47 -9.26
N ILE A 104 -13.46 6.21 -9.38
CA ILE A 104 -12.18 5.85 -10.02
C ILE A 104 -12.40 5.71 -11.53
N VAL A 105 -13.32 4.82 -11.91
CA VAL A 105 -13.77 4.59 -13.29
C VAL A 105 -15.29 4.78 -13.31
N GLY A 106 -15.74 5.77 -14.06
CA GLY A 106 -17.17 6.01 -14.30
C GLY A 106 -17.66 5.24 -15.52
N LEU A 107 -18.73 5.73 -16.15
CA LEU A 107 -19.27 5.11 -17.36
C LEU A 107 -18.31 5.30 -18.54
N GLY A 108 -17.55 4.25 -18.86
CA GLY A 108 -16.71 4.16 -20.06
C GLY A 108 -15.38 4.91 -20.00
N LYS A 109 -15.04 5.57 -18.88
CA LYS A 109 -13.77 6.32 -18.74
C LYS A 109 -13.29 6.41 -17.30
N TYR A 110 -11.99 6.69 -17.16
CA TYR A 110 -11.43 7.13 -15.88
C TYR A 110 -11.92 8.53 -15.55
N GLU A 111 -12.34 8.73 -14.31
CA GLU A 111 -12.72 10.05 -13.79
C GLU A 111 -11.70 10.58 -12.78
N THR A 112 -10.89 9.70 -12.22
CA THR A 112 -9.74 10.08 -11.40
C THR A 112 -8.53 10.46 -12.24
N LYS A 113 -7.82 11.52 -11.82
CA LYS A 113 -6.51 11.91 -12.36
C LYS A 113 -5.34 11.25 -11.61
N ALA A 114 -5.61 10.51 -10.53
CA ALA A 114 -4.57 9.97 -9.65
C ALA A 114 -3.94 8.67 -10.18
N TYR A 115 -4.53 8.03 -11.19
CA TYR A 115 -4.13 6.72 -11.70
C TYR A 115 -3.40 6.85 -13.05
N GLY A 116 -2.31 7.62 -13.05
CA GLY A 116 -1.47 7.90 -14.21
C GLY A 116 -1.95 9.10 -15.02
N GLN A 117 -1.02 9.69 -15.78
CA GLN A 117 -1.33 10.72 -16.76
C GLN A 117 -2.10 10.09 -17.93
N ARG A 118 -3.17 10.73 -18.35
CA ARG A 118 -4.10 10.29 -19.40
C ARG A 118 -4.42 11.47 -20.31
#